data_AF-A0A258BMK1-F1
#
_entry.id   AF-A0A258BMK1-F1
#
_cell.length_a   1.000
_cell.length_b   1.000
_cell.length_c   1.000
_cell.angle_alpha   90.00
_cell.angle_beta   90.00
_cell.angle_gamma   90.00
#
_symmetry.space_group_name_H-M   'P 1'
#
loop_
_entity.id
_entity.type
_entity.pdbx_description
1 polymer ?
#
loop_
_entity_poly.entity_id
_entity_poly.type
_entity_poly.pdbx_seq_one_letter_code
_entity_poly.pdbx_strand_id
1 'polypeptide(L)'
;MIMRHRSGGFTVVELLVVIVIVALLAMATVVSYRGVQDRSKDSIRVQDAAMIVRALELYNARYGNFPNEQGSSWETSTTYPTTFLNELVA
;
A
#
# COMPACT_ATOMS: atom_id res chain seq x y z
N MET A 1 63.18 -14.22 2.88
CA MET A 1 62.39 -15.36 3.38
C MET A 1 60.93 -14.90 3.46
N ILE A 2 60.07 -15.38 2.56
CA ILE A 2 58.67 -14.93 2.49
C ILE A 2 57.81 -15.99 3.17
N MET A 3 57.13 -15.61 4.26
CA MET A 3 56.19 -16.46 4.99
C MET A 3 54.86 -16.52 4.24
N ARG A 4 54.44 -17.71 3.84
CA ARG A 4 53.15 -17.97 3.19
C ARG A 4 52.06 -18.09 4.25
N HIS A 5 51.17 -17.10 4.34
CA HIS A 5 49.96 -17.20 5.15
C HIS A 5 49.04 -18.29 4.58
N ARG A 6 48.60 -19.24 5.40
CA ARG A 6 47.54 -20.19 5.02
C ARG A 6 46.20 -19.51 5.26
N SER A 7 45.52 -19.16 4.17
CA SER A 7 44.11 -18.78 4.20
C SER A 7 43.28 -20.05 4.45
N GLY A 8 42.60 -20.14 5.60
CA GLY A 8 41.66 -21.22 5.89
C GLY A 8 40.39 -21.08 5.04
N GLY A 9 39.85 -22.19 4.54
CA GLY A 9 38.59 -22.23 3.80
C GLY A 9 37.39 -22.40 4.74
N PHE A 10 36.22 -21.92 4.29
CA PHE A 10 34.93 -22.14 4.96
C PHE A 10 34.55 -23.62 4.94
N THR A 11 33.95 -24.11 6.02
CA THR A 11 33.39 -25.45 6.12
C THR A 11 32.00 -25.52 5.47
N VAL A 12 31.61 -26.69 4.98
CA VAL A 12 30.25 -26.93 4.47
C VAL A 12 29.20 -26.67 5.55
N VAL A 13 29.52 -26.96 6.81
CA VAL A 13 28.64 -26.74 7.96
C VAL A 13 28.38 -25.27 8.19
N GLU A 14 29.40 -24.42 8.10
CA GLU A 14 29.24 -22.96 8.23
C GLU A 14 28.30 -22.41 7.15
N LEU A 15 28.43 -22.87 5.90
CA LEU A 15 27.54 -22.43 4.83
C LEU A 15 26.11 -22.99 4.99
N LEU A 16 25.96 -24.22 5.50
CA LEU A 16 24.67 -24.86 5.76
C LEU A 16 23.87 -24.11 6.83
N VAL A 17 24.50 -23.72 7.92
CA VAL A 17 23.82 -22.98 8.99
C VAL A 17 23.37 -21.59 8.49
N VAL A 18 24.20 -20.92 7.67
CA VAL A 18 23.86 -19.60 7.11
C VAL A 18 22.62 -19.66 6.23
N ILE A 19 22.52 -20.63 5.31
CA ILE A 19 21.34 -20.73 4.43
C ILE A 19 20.06 -21.05 5.22
N VAL A 20 20.15 -21.85 6.29
CA VAL A 20 19.02 -22.16 7.17
C VAL A 20 18.55 -20.90 7.91
N ILE A 21 19.48 -20.10 8.44
CA ILE A 21 19.16 -18.85 9.12
C ILE A 21 18.51 -17.86 8.16
N VAL A 22 19.06 -17.70 6.94
CA VAL A 22 18.49 -16.80 5.92
C VAL A 22 17.08 -17.25 5.52
N ALA A 23 16.85 -18.55 5.34
CA ALA A 23 15.53 -19.08 5.01
C ALA A 23 14.50 -18.80 6.13
N LEU A 24 14.89 -18.99 7.40
CA LEU A 24 14.03 -18.70 8.55
C LEU A 24 13.68 -17.21 8.65
N LEU A 25 14.67 -16.33 8.52
CA LEU A 25 14.47 -14.88 8.56
C LEU A 25 13.62 -14.39 7.38
N ALA A 26 13.83 -14.94 6.18
CA ALA A 26 13.04 -14.59 5.00
C ALA A 26 11.55 -14.93 5.17
N MET A 27 11.22 -16.09 5.73
CA MET A 27 9.82 -16.45 5.97
C MET A 27 9.14 -15.52 6.99
N ALA A 28 9.80 -15.19 8.09
CA ALA A 28 9.24 -14.33 9.14
C ALA A 28 8.98 -12.90 8.65
N THR A 29 9.90 -12.35 7.86
CA THR A 29 9.80 -10.98 7.31
C THR A 29 8.62 -10.82 6.34
N VAL A 30 8.35 -11.80 5.47
CA VAL A 30 7.23 -11.74 4.52
C VAL A 30 5.88 -11.65 5.23
N VAL A 31 5.67 -12.42 6.30
CA VAL A 31 4.41 -12.40 7.06
C VAL A 31 4.19 -11.04 7.73
N SER A 32 5.24 -10.48 8.34
CA SER A 32 5.16 -9.14 8.96
C SER A 32 4.88 -8.05 7.93
N TYR A 33 5.46 -8.15 6.73
CA TYR A 33 5.31 -7.14 5.69
C TYR A 33 3.88 -7.10 5.11
N ARG A 34 3.24 -8.26 4.94
CA ARG A 34 1.83 -8.35 4.48
C ARG A 34 0.87 -7.61 5.42
N GLY A 35 0.99 -7.84 6.73
CA GLY A 35 0.14 -7.17 7.71
C GLY A 35 0.28 -5.64 7.73
N VAL A 36 1.48 -5.11 7.45
CA VAL A 36 1.72 -3.66 7.33
C VAL A 36 1.09 -3.09 6.06
N GLN A 37 1.19 -3.80 4.92
CA GLN A 37 0.57 -3.37 3.68
C GLN A 37 -0.95 -3.29 3.79
N ASP A 38 -1.58 -4.28 4.42
CA ASP A 38 -3.04 -4.29 4.57
C ASP A 38 -3.51 -3.12 5.44
N ARG A 39 -2.82 -2.86 6.57
CA ARG A 39 -3.09 -1.67 7.41
C ARG A 39 -2.89 -0.36 6.66
N SER A 40 -1.86 -0.27 5.82
CA SER A 40 -1.61 0.92 4.99
C SER A 40 -2.74 1.15 4.00
N LYS A 41 -3.19 0.10 3.30
CA LYS A 41 -4.35 0.17 2.40
C LYS A 41 -5.63 0.58 3.13
N ASP A 42 -5.86 0.03 4.32
CA ASP A 42 -7.03 0.40 5.13
C ASP A 42 -6.95 1.86 5.60
N SER A 43 -5.77 2.34 5.98
CA SER A 43 -5.56 3.76 6.29
C SER A 43 -5.87 4.66 5.09
N ILE A 44 -5.42 4.27 3.89
CA ILE A 44 -5.71 5.02 2.66
C ILE A 44 -7.23 5.03 2.39
N ARG A 45 -7.90 3.89 2.50
CA ARG A 45 -9.37 3.80 2.33
C ARG A 45 -10.14 4.69 3.29
N VAL A 46 -9.73 4.71 4.56
CA VAL A 46 -10.34 5.59 5.57
C VAL A 46 -10.11 7.06 5.22
N GLN A 47 -8.92 7.41 4.75
CA GLN A 47 -8.60 8.76 4.30
C GLN A 47 -9.42 9.17 3.07
N ASP A 48 -9.54 8.29 2.08
CA ASP A 48 -10.33 8.54 0.86
C ASP A 48 -11.80 8.74 1.19
N ALA A 49 -12.38 7.90 2.06
CA ALA A 49 -13.75 8.06 2.52
C ALA A 49 -13.96 9.39 3.25
N ALA A 50 -13.02 9.79 4.12
CA ALA A 50 -13.08 11.08 4.80
C ALA A 50 -13.00 12.26 3.81
N MET A 51 -12.24 12.12 2.72
CA MET A 51 -12.17 13.13 1.67
C MET A 51 -13.49 13.25 0.90
N ILE A 52 -14.13 12.14 0.56
CA ILE A 52 -15.44 12.13 -0.11
C ILE A 52 -16.51 12.76 0.79
N VAL A 53 -16.53 12.44 2.08
CA VAL A 53 -17.49 13.05 3.03
C VAL A 53 -17.33 14.57 3.06
N ARG A 54 -16.10 15.07 3.18
CA ARG A 54 -15.82 16.52 3.15
C ARG A 54 -16.24 17.17 1.84
N ALA A 55 -16.00 16.50 0.71
CA ALA A 55 -16.44 16.95 -0.60
C ALA A 55 -17.97 17.13 -0.66
N LEU A 56 -18.71 16.15 -0.14
CA LEU A 56 -20.18 16.18 -0.10
C LEU A 56 -20.71 17.28 0.84
N GLU A 57 -20.06 17.47 1.99
CA GLU A 57 -20.38 18.57 2.91
C GLU A 57 -20.17 19.94 2.26
N LEU A 58 -19.05 20.13 1.53
CA LEU A 58 -18.79 21.36 0.80
C LEU A 58 -19.82 21.60 -0.32
N TYR A 59 -20.19 20.55 -1.05
CA TYR A 59 -21.25 20.63 -2.06
C TYR A 59 -22.57 21.04 -1.43
N ASN A 60 -22.98 20.38 -0.34
CA ASN A 60 -24.21 20.70 0.36
C ASN A 60 -24.20 22.14 0.90
N ALA A 61 -23.07 22.60 1.44
CA ALA A 61 -22.91 23.98 1.90
C ALA A 61 -23.09 25.00 0.76
N ARG A 62 -22.70 24.65 -0.47
CA ARG A 62 -22.82 25.53 -1.65
C ARG A 62 -24.22 25.52 -2.27
N TYR A 63 -24.85 24.35 -2.38
CA TYR A 63 -26.08 24.17 -3.16
C TYR A 63 -27.33 23.93 -2.30
N GLY A 64 -27.18 23.72 -0.99
CA GLY A 64 -28.28 23.51 -0.05
C GLY A 64 -28.88 22.09 -0.08
N ASN A 65 -28.38 21.21 -0.95
CA ASN A 65 -28.78 19.81 -1.03
C ASN A 65 -27.56 18.92 -1.30
N PHE A 66 -27.60 17.67 -0.85
CA PHE A 66 -26.64 16.68 -1.32
C PHE A 66 -26.89 16.41 -2.80
N PRO A 67 -25.87 16.03 -3.59
CA PRO A 67 -26.10 15.61 -4.95
C PRO A 67 -27.13 14.47 -4.94
N ASN A 68 -28.14 14.55 -5.79
CA ASN A 68 -29.15 13.51 -5.94
C ASN A 68 -28.89 12.77 -7.25
N GLU A 69 -29.26 11.50 -7.30
CA GLU A 69 -29.12 10.67 -8.51
C GLU A 69 -30.14 11.10 -9.58
N GLN A 70 -30.01 12.30 -10.13
CA GLN A 70 -30.65 12.62 -11.40
C GLN A 70 -29.69 12.25 -12.52
N GLY A 71 -29.55 10.94 -12.75
CA GLY A 71 -29.05 10.40 -14.02
C GLY A 71 -27.58 9.96 -14.07
N SER A 72 -26.89 9.75 -12.97
CA SER A 72 -25.63 9.00 -12.94
C SER A 72 -25.40 8.43 -11.57
N SER A 73 -25.43 7.09 -11.46
CA SER A 73 -25.00 6.38 -10.28
C SER A 73 -23.66 6.94 -9.82
N TRP A 74 -23.55 7.16 -8.51
CA TRP A 74 -22.40 7.78 -7.87
C TRP A 74 -21.03 7.22 -8.25
N GLU A 75 -20.94 6.06 -8.89
CA GLU A 75 -19.67 5.45 -9.25
C GLU A 75 -19.78 4.34 -10.32
N THR A 76 -20.66 4.48 -11.32
CA THR A 76 -20.52 3.61 -12.50
C THR A 76 -20.56 4.40 -13.79
N SER A 77 -19.36 4.79 -14.22
CA SER A 77 -19.12 5.10 -15.62
C SER A 77 -17.99 4.20 -16.09
N THR A 78 -18.36 3.09 -16.72
CA THR A 78 -17.43 2.17 -17.41
C THR A 78 -16.77 2.83 -18.63
N THR A 79 -17.02 4.12 -18.89
CA THR A 79 -16.53 4.83 -20.08
C THR A 79 -15.86 6.18 -19.76
N TYR A 80 -16.22 6.87 -18.68
CA TYR A 80 -15.57 8.13 -18.26
C TYR A 80 -15.51 8.27 -16.72
N PRO A 81 -14.41 7.84 -16.08
CA PRO A 81 -14.35 7.66 -14.62
C PRO A 81 -14.07 8.94 -13.79
N THR A 82 -14.23 10.16 -14.33
CA THR A 82 -13.64 11.35 -13.68
C THR A 82 -14.49 12.62 -13.62
N THR A 83 -15.77 12.59 -13.99
CA THR A 83 -16.60 13.82 -14.01
C THR A 83 -16.76 14.47 -12.62
N PHE A 84 -17.01 13.69 -11.57
CA PHE A 84 -17.13 14.23 -10.20
C PHE A 84 -15.78 14.73 -9.65
N LEU A 85 -14.69 13.99 -9.87
CA LEU A 85 -13.36 14.38 -9.39
C LEU A 85 -12.84 15.64 -10.08
N ASN A 86 -13.19 15.84 -11.36
CA ASN A 86 -12.79 17.03 -12.10
C ASN A 86 -13.52 18.30 -11.61
N GLU A 87 -14.77 18.20 -11.16
CA GLU A 87 -15.49 19.36 -10.62
C GLU A 87 -15.07 19.74 -9.18
N LEU A 88 -14.38 18.84 -8.47
CA LEU A 88 -13.84 19.14 -7.14
C LEU A 88 -12.47 19.85 -7.17
N VAL A 89 -11.75 19.75 -8.29
CA VAL A 89 -10.41 20.33 -8.48
C VAL A 89 -10.45 21.69 -9.21
N ALA A 90 -11.60 22.06 -9.77
CA ALA A 90 -11.85 23.35 -10.43
C ALA A 90 -12.46 24.38 -9.46
#